data_AF-F9U6V2-F1
#
_entry.id   AF-F9U6V2-F1
#
_cell.length_a   1.000
_cell.length_b   1.000
_cell.length_c   1.000
_cell.angle_alpha   90.00
_cell.angle_beta   90.00
_cell.angle_gamma   90.00
#
_symmetry.space_group_name_H-M   'P 1'
#
loop_
_entity.id
_entity.type
_entity.pdbx_description
1 polymer ?
#
loop_
_entity_poly.entity_id
_entity_poly.type
_entity_poly.pdbx_seq_one_letter_code
_entity_poly.pdbx_strand_id
1 'polypeptide(L)'
;MALAIAIGVPPRHGLYTTIIAGAPIALTGGSAVNISGPTAAFVVALLPIVHAHGLGGLLIAGMLAGLLLVGMGPGRPGAPIEVVPYPVTVGFTAGIAAVIATLQIKGLHGLDLITLDGHFTAKLLAILEALPTLHWQEAPLGCVTLAVLIL
;
A
#
# COMPACT_ATOMS: atom_id res chain seq x y z
N MET A 1 -6.84 -7.46 -1.56
CA MET A 1 -5.88 -8.56 -1.81
C MET A 1 -4.57 -8.03 -2.41
N ALA A 2 -4.58 -7.33 -3.55
CA ALA A 2 -3.38 -6.79 -4.19
C ALA A 2 -2.48 -5.96 -3.25
N LEU A 3 -3.06 -5.09 -2.41
CA LEU A 3 -2.29 -4.28 -1.46
C LEU A 3 -1.55 -5.08 -0.38
N ALA A 4 -2.09 -6.24 0.03
CA ALA A 4 -1.42 -7.12 0.98
C ALA A 4 -0.20 -7.79 0.32
N ILE A 5 -0.34 -8.20 -0.94
CA ILE A 5 0.76 -8.74 -1.76
C ILE A 5 1.84 -7.67 -1.94
N ALA A 6 1.45 -6.42 -2.19
CA ALA A 6 2.38 -5.30 -2.38
C ALA A 6 3.25 -5.01 -1.14
N ILE A 7 2.78 -5.35 0.07
CA ILE A 7 3.55 -5.24 1.31
C ILE A 7 4.21 -6.57 1.74
N GLY A 8 4.22 -7.59 0.89
CA GLY A 8 4.85 -8.89 1.17
C GLY A 8 4.08 -9.80 2.14
N VAL A 9 2.79 -9.56 2.34
CA VAL A 9 1.94 -10.32 3.27
C VAL A 9 0.93 -11.18 2.49
N PRO A 10 0.56 -12.39 2.99
CA PRO A 10 -0.40 -13.23 2.29
C PRO A 10 -1.75 -12.52 2.05
N PRO A 11 -2.37 -12.69 0.87
CA PRO A 11 -3.51 -11.88 0.42
C PRO A 11 -4.75 -11.98 1.31
N ARG A 12 -4.89 -13.09 2.05
CA ARG A 12 -5.94 -13.30 3.05
C ARG A 12 -5.99 -12.22 4.13
N HIS A 13 -4.83 -11.67 4.53
CA HIS A 13 -4.79 -10.65 5.58
C HIS A 13 -5.46 -9.36 5.12
N GLY A 14 -5.34 -9.00 3.83
CA GLY A 14 -6.05 -7.86 3.28
C GLY A 14 -7.57 -8.04 3.31
N LEU A 15 -8.07 -9.28 3.15
CA LEU A 15 -9.50 -9.58 3.29
C LEU A 15 -9.94 -9.50 4.75
N TYR A 16 -9.16 -10.06 5.67
CA TYR A 16 -9.45 -9.99 7.11
C TYR A 16 -9.53 -8.55 7.60
N THR A 17 -8.59 -7.69 7.18
CA THR A 17 -8.63 -6.27 7.55
C THR A 17 -9.91 -5.59 7.07
N THR A 18 -10.32 -5.78 5.81
CA THR A 18 -11.55 -5.16 5.30
C THR A 18 -12.80 -5.65 6.04
N ILE A 19 -12.91 -6.96 6.30
CA ILE A 19 -14.08 -7.54 6.98
C ILE A 19 -14.16 -7.05 8.43
N ILE A 20 -13.04 -7.15 9.17
CA ILE A 20 -13.01 -6.86 10.61
C ILE A 20 -13.04 -5.35 10.87
N ALA A 21 -12.36 -4.53 10.07
CA ALA A 21 -12.36 -3.08 10.25
C ALA A 21 -13.62 -2.41 9.66
N GLY A 22 -14.20 -2.98 8.59
CA GLY A 22 -15.34 -2.39 7.91
C GLY A 22 -16.59 -2.28 8.78
N ALA A 23 -16.94 -3.35 9.52
CA ALA A 23 -18.16 -3.36 10.33
C ALA A 23 -18.13 -2.35 11.49
N PRO A 24 -17.08 -2.26 12.34
CA PRO A 24 -16.97 -1.24 13.36
C PRO A 24 -16.99 0.18 12.78
N ILE A 25 -16.25 0.44 11.69
CA ILE A 25 -16.20 1.78 11.10
C ILE A 25 -17.54 2.18 10.48
N ALA A 26 -18.29 1.26 9.89
CA ALA A 26 -19.63 1.56 9.40
C ALA A 26 -20.60 1.94 10.55
N LEU A 27 -20.41 1.36 11.75
CA LEU A 27 -21.25 1.62 12.91
C LEU A 27 -20.83 2.89 13.67
N THR A 28 -19.53 3.18 13.76
CA THR A 28 -18.98 4.28 14.57
C THR A 28 -18.41 5.43 13.74
N GLY A 29 -18.49 5.35 12.41
CA GLY A 29 -17.90 6.30 11.48
C GLY A 29 -18.63 7.64 11.45
N GLY A 30 -17.90 8.71 11.13
CA GLY A 30 -18.44 10.07 11.03
C GLY A 30 -19.06 10.42 9.68
N SER A 31 -19.12 9.49 8.72
CA SER A 31 -19.64 9.74 7.37
C SER A 31 -20.44 8.56 6.87
N ALA A 32 -21.65 8.83 6.37
CA ALA A 32 -22.57 7.83 5.84
C ALA A 32 -22.12 7.22 4.49
N VAL A 33 -21.13 7.83 3.82
CA VAL A 33 -20.67 7.42 2.48
C VAL A 33 -19.23 6.91 2.46
N ASN A 34 -18.54 6.88 3.59
CA ASN A 34 -17.14 6.47 3.65
C ASN A 34 -17.03 4.94 3.78
N ILE A 35 -16.37 4.33 2.80
CA ILE A 35 -16.09 2.88 2.79
C ILE A 35 -14.66 2.67 3.27
N SER A 36 -14.52 1.90 4.34
CA SER A 36 -13.21 1.61 4.93
C SER A 36 -12.60 0.33 4.37
N GLY A 37 -11.29 0.38 4.14
CA GLY A 37 -10.50 -0.73 3.64
C GLY A 37 -9.01 -0.41 3.66
N PRO A 38 -8.14 -1.37 3.28
CA PRO A 38 -6.72 -1.13 3.14
C PRO A 38 -6.47 -0.08 2.05
N THR A 39 -5.75 0.98 2.40
CA THR A 39 -5.47 2.12 1.50
C THR A 39 -4.13 1.97 0.82
N ALA A 40 -4.07 2.24 -0.50
CA ALA A 40 -2.84 2.15 -1.29
C ALA A 40 -1.71 3.04 -0.74
N ALA A 41 -2.03 4.24 -0.23
CA ALA A 41 -1.08 5.17 0.37
C ALA A 41 -0.30 4.57 1.56
N PHE A 42 -0.90 3.63 2.30
CA PHE A 42 -0.24 3.01 3.44
C PHE A 42 0.78 1.94 3.04
N VAL A 43 0.75 1.41 1.81
CA VAL A 43 1.72 0.40 1.34
C VAL A 43 3.16 0.88 1.55
N VAL A 44 3.42 2.15 1.25
CA VAL A 44 4.76 2.77 1.37
C VAL A 44 5.22 2.83 2.83
N ALA A 45 4.30 3.04 3.77
CA ALA A 45 4.61 3.10 5.20
C ALA A 45 4.69 1.71 5.85
N LEU A 46 3.88 0.75 5.39
CA LEU A 46 3.78 -0.59 5.97
C LEU A 46 4.86 -1.54 5.47
N LEU A 47 5.29 -1.44 4.21
CA LEU A 47 6.31 -2.32 3.62
C LEU A 47 7.62 -2.35 4.45
N PRO A 48 8.21 -1.21 4.87
CA PRO A 48 9.41 -1.21 5.71
C PRO A 48 9.19 -1.89 7.06
N ILE A 49 8.00 -1.73 7.66
CA ILE A 49 7.64 -2.36 8.94
C ILE A 49 7.59 -3.88 8.78
N VAL A 50 7.00 -4.37 7.69
CA VAL A 50 6.95 -5.81 7.39
C VAL A 50 8.36 -6.36 7.15
N HIS A 51 9.22 -5.64 6.44
CA HIS A 51 10.61 -6.08 6.21
C HIS A 51 11.43 -6.12 7.51
N ALA A 52 11.25 -5.14 8.40
CA ALA A 52 12.01 -5.05 9.64
C ALA A 52 11.47 -5.94 10.78
N HIS A 53 10.15 -6.11 10.88
CA HIS A 53 9.48 -6.71 12.04
C HIS A 53 8.47 -7.81 11.68
N GLY A 54 8.34 -8.15 10.39
CA GLY A 54 7.43 -9.17 9.91
C GLY A 54 5.95 -8.84 10.13
N LEU A 55 5.11 -9.88 10.02
CA LEU A 55 3.67 -9.77 10.22
C LEU A 55 3.31 -9.33 11.65
N GLY A 56 4.03 -9.84 12.66
CA GLY A 56 3.79 -9.49 14.07
C GLY A 56 3.98 -8.00 14.32
N GLY A 57 5.07 -7.42 13.82
CA GLY A 57 5.33 -5.99 13.90
C GLY A 57 4.26 -5.16 13.18
N LEU A 58 3.80 -5.60 12.02
CA LEU A 58 2.71 -4.94 11.28
C LEU A 58 1.43 -4.86 12.12
N LEU A 59 1.04 -5.97 12.77
CA LEU A 59 -0.17 -6.03 13.60
C LEU A 59 -0.06 -5.14 14.84
N ILE A 60 1.09 -5.16 15.52
CA ILE A 60 1.33 -4.33 16.71
C ILE A 60 1.36 -2.85 16.32
N ALA A 61 2.08 -2.47 15.27
CA ALA A 61 2.12 -1.09 14.78
C ALA A 61 0.73 -0.59 14.39
N GLY A 62 -0.07 -1.42 13.70
CA GLY A 62 -1.45 -1.10 13.36
C GLY A 62 -2.33 -0.91 14.60
N MET A 63 -2.19 -1.76 15.61
CA MET A 63 -2.93 -1.65 16.87
C MET A 63 -2.56 -0.36 17.62
N LEU A 64 -1.26 -0.03 17.71
CA LEU A 64 -0.78 1.20 18.33
C LEU A 64 -1.28 2.45 17.59
N ALA A 65 -1.23 2.45 16.25
CA ALA A 65 -1.77 3.54 15.44
C ALA A 65 -3.27 3.72 15.68
N GLY A 66 -4.03 2.62 15.76
CA GLY A 66 -5.46 2.65 16.09
C GLY A 66 -5.73 3.23 17.47
N LEU A 67 -4.97 2.82 18.49
CA LEU A 67 -5.10 3.33 19.85
C LEU A 67 -4.80 4.83 19.92
N LEU A 68 -3.76 5.29 19.22
CA LEU A 68 -3.44 6.72 19.11
C LEU A 68 -4.57 7.50 18.44
N LEU A 69 -5.14 6.99 17.34
CA LEU A 69 -6.27 7.63 16.66
C LEU A 69 -7.52 7.72 17.55
N VAL A 70 -7.84 6.66 18.29
CA VAL A 70 -8.95 6.66 19.25
C VAL A 70 -8.69 7.65 20.38
N GLY A 71 -7.47 7.69 20.92
CA GLY A 71 -7.06 8.64 21.96
C GLY A 71 -7.10 10.11 21.51
N MET A 72 -6.81 10.37 20.23
CA MET A 72 -6.89 11.70 19.63
C MET A 72 -8.31 12.12 19.27
N GLY A 73 -9.25 11.19 19.11
CA GLY A 73 -10.65 11.45 18.72
C GLY A 73 -11.36 12.54 19.54
N PRO A 74 -11.32 12.51 20.89
CA PRO A 74 -11.95 13.52 21.74
C PRO A 74 -11.40 14.94 21.54
N GLY A 75 -10.11 15.07 21.20
CA GLY A 75 -9.46 16.37 20.97
C GLY A 75 -9.80 17.02 19.64
N ARG A 76 -10.54 16.31 18.75
CA ARG A 76 -10.92 16.75 17.39
C ARG A 76 -9.79 17.45 16.62
N PRO A 77 -8.58 16.86 16.51
CA PRO A 77 -7.44 17.47 15.80
C PRO A 77 -7.62 17.54 14.28
N GLY A 78 -8.84 17.40 13.75
CA GLY A 78 -9.13 17.52 12.32
C GLY A 78 -8.84 18.92 11.76
N ALA A 79 -9.02 19.97 12.58
CA ALA A 79 -8.80 21.36 12.15
C ALA A 79 -7.36 21.65 11.66
N PRO A 80 -6.28 21.19 12.33
CA PRO A 80 -4.93 21.37 11.78
C PRO A 80 -4.60 20.49 10.56
N ILE A 81 -5.31 19.38 10.31
CA ILE A 81 -5.10 18.54 9.12
C ILE A 81 -5.63 19.24 7.86
N GLU A 82 -6.65 20.10 7.99
CA GLU A 82 -7.20 20.90 6.88
C GLU A 82 -6.21 21.96 6.35
N VAL A 83 -5.13 22.25 7.09
CA VAL A 83 -4.15 23.31 6.74
C VAL A 83 -3.01 22.77 5.85
N VAL A 84 -3.03 21.49 5.45
CA VAL A 84 -2.00 20.93 4.56
C VAL A 84 -2.09 21.60 3.17
N PRO A 85 -1.01 22.27 2.70
CA PRO A 85 -1.04 22.94 1.41
C PRO A 85 -1.26 21.96 0.26
N TYR A 86 -2.07 22.36 -0.73
CA TYR A 86 -2.37 21.56 -1.92
C TYR A 86 -1.10 20.99 -2.62
N PRO A 87 0.00 21.74 -2.80
CA PRO A 87 1.22 21.20 -3.40
C PRO A 87 1.81 20.01 -2.64
N VAL A 88 1.68 19.97 -1.32
CA VAL A 88 2.18 18.86 -0.48
C VAL A 88 1.36 17.60 -0.73
N THR A 89 0.03 17.73 -0.80
CA THR A 89 -0.87 16.61 -1.07
C THR A 89 -0.64 16.04 -2.46
N VAL A 90 -0.47 16.89 -3.47
CA VAL A 90 -0.16 16.46 -4.85
C VAL A 90 1.20 15.76 -4.90
N GLY A 91 2.23 16.36 -4.31
CA GLY A 91 3.58 15.78 -4.28
C GLY A 91 3.62 14.43 -3.57
N PHE A 92 2.96 14.32 -2.41
CA PHE A 92 2.87 13.07 -1.65
C PHE A 92 2.13 11.98 -2.42
N THR A 93 0.99 12.32 -3.04
CA THR A 93 0.20 11.38 -3.84
C THR A 93 0.96 10.92 -5.08
N ALA A 94 1.64 11.83 -5.78
CA ALA A 94 2.50 11.49 -6.92
C ALA A 94 3.69 10.60 -6.51
N GLY A 95 4.29 10.87 -5.35
CA GLY A 95 5.35 10.04 -4.78
C GLY A 95 4.88 8.62 -4.47
N ILE A 96 3.71 8.47 -3.83
CA ILE A 96 3.08 7.16 -3.60
C ILE A 96 2.83 6.44 -4.92
N ALA A 97 2.26 7.14 -5.91
CA ALA A 97 1.96 6.56 -7.21
C ALA A 97 3.24 6.04 -7.90
N ALA A 98 4.33 6.81 -7.86
CA ALA A 98 5.63 6.39 -8.37
C ALA A 98 6.15 5.13 -7.66
N VAL A 99 6.11 5.10 -6.33
CA VAL A 99 6.56 3.93 -5.55
C VAL A 99 5.73 2.69 -5.87
N ILE A 100 4.40 2.81 -5.92
CA ILE A 100 3.51 1.69 -6.26
C ILE A 100 3.80 1.21 -7.68
N ALA A 101 3.90 2.12 -8.65
CA ALA A 101 4.21 1.77 -10.03
C ALA A 101 5.52 0.99 -10.13
N THR A 102 6.59 1.46 -9.47
CA THR A 102 7.88 0.75 -9.44
C THR A 102 7.76 -0.65 -8.82
N LEU A 103 7.02 -0.80 -7.72
CA LEU A 103 6.82 -2.11 -7.09
C LEU A 103 6.01 -3.08 -7.97
N GLN A 104 5.10 -2.59 -8.80
CA GLN A 104 4.32 -3.43 -9.71
C GLN A 104 5.11 -3.91 -10.93
N ILE A 105 6.25 -3.28 -11.30
CA ILE A 105 7.06 -3.69 -12.46
C ILE A 105 7.47 -5.16 -12.35
N LYS A 106 7.82 -5.62 -11.14
CA LYS A 106 8.15 -7.03 -10.87
C LYS A 106 7.02 -7.96 -11.28
N GLY A 107 5.80 -7.69 -10.81
CA GLY A 107 4.63 -8.53 -11.08
C GLY A 107 4.10 -8.39 -12.51
N LEU A 108 4.28 -7.22 -13.14
CA LEU A 108 3.85 -6.99 -14.52
C LEU A 108 4.68 -7.80 -15.52
N HIS A 109 5.99 -7.92 -15.29
CA HIS A 109 6.92 -8.59 -16.20
C HIS A 109 7.38 -9.98 -15.74
N GLY A 110 6.88 -10.45 -14.58
CA GLY A 110 7.26 -11.72 -13.99
C GLY A 110 8.74 -11.84 -13.65
N LEU A 111 9.37 -10.76 -13.19
CA LEU A 111 10.81 -10.73 -12.91
C LEU A 111 11.15 -11.59 -11.69
N ASP A 112 12.18 -12.43 -11.82
CA ASP A 112 12.67 -13.27 -10.73
C ASP A 112 13.61 -12.49 -9.81
N LEU A 113 12.99 -11.66 -8.95
CA LEU A 113 13.68 -10.85 -7.96
C LEU A 113 13.55 -11.50 -6.58
N ILE A 114 14.67 -11.93 -6.01
CA ILE A 114 14.70 -12.58 -4.68
C ILE A 114 14.20 -11.60 -3.59
N THR A 115 14.68 -10.36 -3.57
CA THR A 115 14.14 -9.30 -2.69
C THR A 115 14.27 -7.89 -3.30
N LEU A 116 13.31 -7.01 -2.97
CA LEU A 116 13.30 -5.58 -3.30
C LEU A 116 13.62 -4.77 -2.04
N ASP A 117 14.86 -4.90 -1.57
CA ASP A 117 15.35 -4.24 -0.37
C ASP A 117 16.10 -2.94 -0.69
N GLY A 118 16.22 -2.06 0.31
CA GLY A 118 16.96 -0.81 0.21
C GLY A 118 16.16 0.40 -0.30
N HIS A 119 16.89 1.47 -0.59
CA HIS A 119 16.33 2.75 -1.05
C HIS A 119 15.70 2.64 -2.44
N PHE A 120 14.84 3.60 -2.80
CA PHE A 120 14.16 3.63 -4.09
C PHE A 120 15.11 3.46 -5.29
N THR A 121 16.28 4.07 -5.24
CA THR A 121 17.32 3.94 -6.27
C THR A 121 17.87 2.52 -6.38
N ALA A 122 18.12 1.84 -5.26
CA ALA A 122 18.55 0.45 -5.23
C ALA A 122 17.49 -0.49 -5.82
N LYS A 123 16.20 -0.22 -5.54
CA LYS A 123 15.09 -0.97 -6.13
C LYS A 123 15.02 -0.81 -7.65
N LEU A 124 15.25 0.40 -8.15
CA LEU A 124 15.28 0.66 -9.59
C LEU A 124 16.44 -0.09 -10.27
N LEU A 125 17.62 -0.06 -9.66
CA LEU A 125 18.79 -0.78 -10.15
C LEU A 125 18.57 -2.29 -10.18
N ALA A 126 18.02 -2.85 -9.10
CA ALA A 126 17.68 -4.28 -9.02
C ALA A 126 16.67 -4.70 -10.12
N ILE A 127 15.66 -3.87 -10.40
CA ILE A 127 14.72 -4.11 -11.50
C ILE A 127 15.44 -4.11 -12.85
N LEU A 128 16.35 -3.16 -13.07
CA LEU A 128 17.13 -3.09 -14.31
C LEU A 128 18.05 -4.30 -14.49
N GLU A 129 18.69 -4.76 -13.41
CA GLU A 129 19.54 -5.97 -13.43
C GLU A 129 18.73 -7.24 -13.67
N ALA A 130 17.48 -7.29 -13.21
CA ALA A 130 16.58 -8.43 -13.41
C ALA A 130 15.83 -8.40 -14.75
N LEU A 131 15.92 -7.34 -15.56
CA LEU A 131 15.32 -7.28 -16.90
C LEU A 131 15.61 -8.51 -17.79
N PRO A 132 16.78 -9.17 -17.75
CA PRO A 132 17.03 -10.38 -18.53
C PRO A 132 16.18 -11.60 -18.10
N THR A 133 15.64 -11.61 -16.88
CA THR A 133 14.81 -12.71 -16.34
C THR A 133 13.33 -12.59 -16.73
N LEU A 134 13.04 -11.80 -17.76
CA LEU A 134 11.68 -11.44 -18.16
C LEU A 134 10.87 -12.68 -18.57
N HIS A 135 9.77 -12.92 -17.88
CA HIS A 135 8.82 -13.95 -18.27
C HIS A 135 7.88 -13.41 -19.34
N TRP A 136 8.15 -13.78 -20.60
CA TRP A 136 7.37 -13.36 -21.76
C TRP A 136 5.88 -13.74 -21.69
N GLN A 137 5.50 -14.67 -20.83
CA GLN A 137 4.10 -15.10 -20.63
C GLN A 137 3.33 -14.14 -19.71
N GLU A 138 3.98 -13.50 -18.74
CA GLU A 138 3.34 -12.65 -17.74
C GLU A 138 3.13 -11.22 -18.24
N ALA A 139 4.10 -10.69 -19.00
CA ALA A 139 4.03 -9.36 -19.60
C ALA A 139 2.75 -9.09 -20.43
N PRO A 140 2.34 -9.93 -21.40
CA PRO A 140 1.14 -9.69 -22.17
C PRO A 140 -0.13 -9.78 -21.32
N LEU A 141 -0.18 -10.68 -20.34
CA LEU A 141 -1.33 -10.81 -19.44
C LEU A 141 -1.51 -9.54 -18.60
N GLY A 142 -0.41 -9.02 -18.05
CA GLY A 142 -0.39 -7.76 -17.31
C GLY A 142 -0.84 -6.57 -18.16
N CYS A 143 -0.29 -6.44 -19.38
CA CYS A 143 -0.67 -5.39 -20.32
C CYS A 143 -2.13 -5.47 -20.75
N VAL A 144 -2.67 -6.67 -21.04
CA VAL A 144 -4.08 -6.85 -21.39
C VAL A 144 -4.97 -6.47 -20.21
N THR A 145 -4.63 -6.89 -18.99
CA THR A 145 -5.40 -6.53 -17.78
C THR A 145 -5.45 -5.02 -17.59
N LEU A 146 -4.31 -4.34 -17.79
CA LEU A 146 -4.22 -2.89 -17.68
C LEU A 146 -5.01 -2.18 -18.79
N ALA A 147 -4.94 -2.69 -20.03
CA ALA A 147 -5.72 -2.15 -21.15
C ALA A 147 -7.23 -2.28 -20.92
N VAL A 148 -7.69 -3.43 -20.41
CA VAL A 148 -9.11 -3.67 -20.07
C VAL A 148 -9.59 -2.75 -18.94
N LEU A 149 -8.72 -2.42 -17.98
CA LEU A 149 -9.07 -1.49 -16.88
C LEU A 149 -9.14 -0.02 -17.32
N ILE A 150 -8.45 0.36 -18.40
CA ILE A 150 -8.41 1.73 -18.92
C ILE A 150 -9.54 2.00 -19.92
N LEU A 151 -9.97 0.98 -20.67
CA LEU A 151 -11.11 1.03 -21.59
C LEU A 151 -12.44 1.20 -20.84
#